data_AF-A0A136PN31-F1
#
_entry.id   AF-A0A136PN31-F1
#
_cell.length_a   1.000
_cell.length_b   1.000
_cell.length_c   1.000
_cell.angle_alpha   90.00
_cell.angle_beta   90.00
_cell.angle_gamma   90.00
#
_symmetry.space_group_name_H-M   'P 1'
#
loop_
_entity.id
_entity.type
_entity.pdbx_description
1 polymer ?
#
loop_
_entity_poly.entity_id
_entity_poly.type
_entity_poly.pdbx_seq_one_letter_code
_entity_poly.pdbx_strand_id
1 'polypeptide(L)'
;MHDQPEYDEDGLRPPEHASPTHPDEQTPPRLRHEFVSRRDVEDAEDVLFAHPPRRVSRLLCACGEWYPCDEVRFAHLVMGAA
;
A
#
# COMPACT_ATOMS: atom_id res chain seq x y z
N MET A 1 -15.13 0.19 -61.04
CA MET A 1 -14.54 -1.12 -60.71
C MET A 1 -13.91 -0.95 -59.35
N HIS A 2 -14.40 -1.67 -58.36
CA HIS A 2 -14.01 -1.54 -56.95
C HIS A 2 -12.71 -2.32 -56.70
N ASP A 3 -11.76 -1.72 -55.98
CA ASP A 3 -10.64 -2.43 -55.36
C ASP A 3 -10.74 -2.12 -53.86
N GLN A 4 -11.04 -3.14 -53.05
CA GLN A 4 -11.31 -2.99 -51.62
C GLN A 4 -10.00 -2.96 -50.83
N PRO A 5 -9.88 -2.15 -49.78
CA PRO A 5 -8.79 -2.29 -48.82
C PRO A 5 -9.00 -3.58 -47.99
N GLU A 6 -7.95 -4.40 -47.89
CA GLU A 6 -7.86 -5.55 -47.00
C GLU A 6 -8.16 -5.14 -45.56
N TYR A 7 -9.08 -5.87 -44.95
CA TYR A 7 -9.37 -5.86 -43.53
C TYR A 7 -8.44 -6.88 -42.88
N ASP A 8 -7.51 -6.43 -42.05
CA ASP A 8 -6.85 -7.28 -41.06
C ASP A 8 -7.70 -7.30 -39.79
N GLU A 9 -8.26 -8.47 -39.52
CA GLU A 9 -9.17 -8.77 -38.41
C GLU A 9 -8.42 -8.86 -37.09
N ASP A 10 -8.12 -7.74 -36.44
CA ASP A 10 -7.96 -7.70 -34.97
C ASP A 10 -8.08 -6.26 -34.47
N GLY A 11 -9.31 -5.75 -34.52
CA GLY A 11 -9.69 -4.46 -33.97
C GLY A 11 -9.68 -4.43 -32.44
N LEU A 12 -8.51 -4.19 -31.84
CA LEU A 12 -8.44 -3.69 -30.46
C LEU A 12 -7.80 -2.31 -30.40
N ARG A 13 -8.68 -1.30 -30.38
CA ARG A 13 -8.40 0.02 -29.81
C ARG A 13 -7.75 -0.17 -28.43
N PRO A 14 -6.63 0.48 -28.10
CA PRO A 14 -6.06 0.38 -26.75
C PRO A 14 -7.14 0.84 -25.74
N PRO A 15 -7.43 0.08 -24.68
CA PRO A 15 -8.33 0.56 -23.66
C PRO A 15 -7.72 1.80 -23.02
N GLU A 16 -8.45 2.90 -23.13
CA GLU A 16 -8.27 4.15 -22.40
C GLU A 16 -7.97 3.90 -20.92
N HIS A 17 -7.01 4.65 -20.39
CA HIS A 17 -6.51 4.61 -19.02
C HIS A 17 -7.62 4.33 -17.98
N ALA A 18 -7.75 3.06 -17.59
CA ALA A 18 -8.52 2.69 -16.42
C ALA A 18 -7.75 3.19 -15.19
N SER A 19 -8.14 4.35 -14.67
CA SER A 19 -7.71 4.82 -13.35
C SER A 19 -7.91 3.70 -12.34
N PRO A 20 -6.89 3.33 -11.53
CA PRO A 20 -7.09 2.33 -10.50
C PRO A 20 -7.97 2.93 -9.40
N THR A 21 -9.25 2.55 -9.40
CA THR A 21 -10.11 2.65 -8.23
C THR A 21 -9.58 1.69 -7.16
N HIS A 22 -9.05 2.23 -6.07
CA HIS A 22 -8.73 1.48 -4.86
C HIS A 22 -9.96 0.72 -4.36
N PRO A 23 -9.77 -0.51 -3.88
CA PRO A 23 -10.32 -0.86 -2.58
C PRO A 23 -9.20 -1.30 -1.64
N ASP A 24 -9.20 -0.71 -0.46
CA ASP A 24 -8.59 -1.28 0.74
C ASP A 24 -9.18 -2.68 0.99
N GLU A 25 -8.56 -3.73 0.45
CA GLU A 25 -8.83 -5.10 0.88
C GLU A 25 -7.59 -5.70 1.51
N GLN A 26 -7.70 -5.80 2.84
CA GLN A 26 -6.79 -6.47 3.75
C GLN A 26 -6.52 -7.89 3.24
N THR A 27 -5.37 -8.06 2.57
CA THR A 27 -4.92 -9.37 2.09
C THR A 27 -4.32 -10.14 3.28
N PRO A 28 -4.75 -11.39 3.56
CA PRO A 28 -4.12 -12.25 4.57
C PRO A 28 -2.65 -12.49 4.22
N PRO A 29 -1.77 -12.98 5.11
CA PRO A 29 -0.35 -13.17 4.80
C PRO A 29 -0.20 -14.28 3.77
N ARG A 30 -0.30 -13.92 2.49
CA ARG A 30 -0.13 -14.83 1.37
C ARG A 30 1.36 -15.11 1.24
N LEU A 31 1.66 -16.39 1.08
CA LEU A 31 2.95 -16.95 0.70
C LEU A 31 3.64 -16.00 -0.29
N ARG A 32 4.95 -15.77 -0.11
CA ARG A 32 5.77 -14.87 -0.94
C ARG A 32 5.75 -15.33 -2.40
N HIS A 33 4.71 -14.96 -3.13
CA HIS A 33 4.66 -15.12 -4.57
C HIS A 33 5.46 -13.95 -5.13
N GLU A 34 6.55 -14.28 -5.83
CA GLU A 34 7.34 -13.30 -6.53
C GLU A 34 6.52 -12.86 -7.76
N PHE A 35 5.88 -11.71 -7.68
CA PHE A 35 5.09 -11.12 -8.77
C PHE A 35 5.97 -10.41 -9.82
N VAL A 36 7.29 -10.54 -9.72
CA VAL A 36 8.28 -9.81 -10.51
C VAL A 36 9.18 -10.83 -11.20
N SER A 37 9.25 -10.78 -12.53
CA SER A 37 10.18 -11.60 -13.29
C SER A 37 11.57 -10.99 -13.30
N ARG A 38 12.59 -11.79 -13.65
CA ARG A 38 13.97 -11.29 -13.77
C ARG A 38 14.12 -10.19 -14.82
N ARG A 39 13.35 -10.26 -15.91
CA ARG A 39 13.42 -9.28 -16.99
C ARG A 39 12.82 -7.94 -16.58
N ASP A 40 11.78 -7.97 -15.75
CA ASP A 40 11.18 -6.75 -15.18
C ASP A 40 12.19 -5.97 -14.31
N VAL A 41 13.16 -6.65 -13.68
CA VAL A 41 14.23 -6.02 -12.91
C VAL A 41 15.35 -5.48 -13.81
N GLU A 42 15.71 -6.22 -14.86
CA GLU A 42 16.77 -5.82 -15.80
C GLU A 42 16.36 -4.62 -16.66
N ASP A 43 15.07 -4.51 -17.00
CA ASP A 43 14.52 -3.42 -17.83
C ASP A 43 14.08 -2.20 -17.00
N ALA A 44 14.11 -2.26 -15.66
CA ALA A 44 13.70 -1.16 -14.79
C ALA A 44 14.80 -0.10 -14.64
N GLU A 45 14.49 1.16 -14.96
CA GLU A 45 15.38 2.29 -14.75
C GLU A 45 15.62 2.57 -13.25
N ASP A 46 14.59 2.36 -12.41
CA ASP A 46 14.65 2.49 -10.95
C ASP A 46 13.74 1.47 -10.26
N VAL A 47 14.16 0.95 -9.11
CA VAL A 47 13.35 0.05 -8.26
C VAL A 47 12.94 0.78 -6.99
N LEU A 48 11.64 1.08 -6.86
CA LEU A 48 11.09 1.74 -5.68
C LEU A 48 10.78 0.72 -4.57
N PHE A 49 11.55 0.77 -3.49
CA PHE A 49 11.26 -0.01 -2.30
C PHE A 49 10.21 0.72 -1.45
N ALA A 50 8.97 0.22 -1.46
CA ALA A 50 7.99 0.64 -0.49
C ALA A 50 8.41 0.14 0.90
N HIS A 51 8.81 1.05 1.78
CA HIS A 51 8.97 0.69 3.18
C HIS A 51 7.61 0.22 3.72
N PRO A 52 7.59 -0.85 4.54
CA PRO A 52 6.39 -1.20 5.27
C PRO A 52 5.86 0.06 5.99
N PRO A 53 4.54 0.30 6.00
CA PRO A 53 3.97 1.42 6.72
C PRO A 53 4.48 1.42 8.16
N ARG A 54 5.26 2.43 8.53
CA ARG A 54 5.72 2.56 9.92
C ARG A 54 4.48 2.90 10.75
N ARG A 55 4.09 2.01 11.67
CA ARG A 55 3.04 2.30 12.63
C ARG A 55 3.50 3.41 13.56
N VAL A 56 3.02 4.64 13.34
CA VAL A 56 3.19 5.75 14.27
C VAL A 56 2.05 5.70 15.27
N SER A 57 2.22 4.97 16.38
CA SER A 57 1.27 4.99 17.49
C SER A 57 1.60 6.16 18.41
N ARG A 58 1.19 7.35 17.99
CA ARG A 58 1.26 8.56 18.82
C ARG A 58 0.00 8.61 19.69
N LEU A 59 0.09 8.04 20.89
CA LEU A 59 -1.00 8.02 21.86
C LEU A 59 -1.00 9.34 22.65
N LEU A 60 -2.15 10.01 22.66
CA LEU A 60 -2.40 11.18 23.49
C LEU A 60 -3.37 10.79 24.61
N CYS A 61 -3.07 11.26 25.82
CA CYS A 61 -4.01 11.20 26.94
C CYS A 61 -5.16 12.19 26.72
N ALA A 62 -6.26 12.03 27.49
CA ALA A 62 -7.39 12.97 27.43
C ALA A 62 -6.99 14.42 27.80
N CYS A 63 -5.90 14.60 28.55
CA CYS A 63 -5.32 15.91 28.85
C CYS A 63 -4.60 16.56 27.65
N GLY A 64 -4.45 15.87 26.52
CA GLY A 64 -3.76 16.36 25.32
C GLY A 64 -2.25 16.15 25.31
N GLU A 65 -1.67 15.59 26.38
CA GLU A 65 -0.24 15.27 26.45
C GLU A 65 0.08 13.88 25.88
N TRP A 66 1.35 13.67 25.53
CA TRP A 66 1.86 12.37 25.12
C TRP A 66 1.70 11.32 26.23
N TYR A 67 1.13 10.17 25.88
CA TYR A 67 1.07 9.03 26.80
C TYR A 67 2.48 8.45 27.04
N PRO A 68 2.86 8.13 28.30
CA PRO A 68 2.11 8.38 29.53
C PRO A 68 2.30 9.83 30.03
N CYS A 69 1.19 10.53 30.32
CA CYS A 69 1.23 11.82 31.01
C CYS A 69 1.49 11.64 32.51
N ASP A 70 1.73 12.74 33.23
CA ASP A 70 2.09 12.69 34.65
C ASP A 70 1.01 12.05 35.54
N GLU A 71 -0.27 12.26 35.23
CA GLU A 71 -1.37 11.60 35.94
C GLU A 71 -1.31 10.08 35.79
N VAL A 72 -1.04 9.58 34.58
CA VAL A 72 -0.90 8.14 34.31
C VAL A 72 0.34 7.58 35.01
N ARG A 73 1.46 8.32 34.99
CA ARG A 73 2.67 7.91 35.71
C ARG A 73 2.43 7.81 37.20
N PHE A 74 1.75 8.79 37.77
CA PHE A 74 1.35 8.77 39.17
C PHE A 74 0.43 7.58 39.48
N ALA A 75 -0.59 7.34 38.67
CA ALA A 75 -1.50 6.22 38.84
C ALA A 75 -0.76 4.87 38.78
N HIS A 76 0.19 4.70 37.84
CA HIS A 76 1.02 3.51 37.77
C HIS A 76 1.87 3.31 39.03
N LEU A 77 2.42 4.38 39.60
CA LEU A 77 3.19 4.31 40.85
C LEU A 77 2.32 3.90 42.03
N VAL A 78 1.10 4.45 42.16
CA VAL A 78 0.18 4.10 43.26
C VAL A 78 -0.36 2.68 43.10
N MET A 79 -0.75 2.28 41.89
CA MET A 79 -1.31 0.95 41.64
C MET A 79 -0.24 -0.15 41.69
N GLY A 80 1.00 0.14 41.29
CA GLY A 80 2.10 -0.82 41.31
C GLY A 80 2.81 -0.96 42.67
N ALA A 81 2.52 -0.08 43.62
CA ALA A 81 3.06 -0.12 44.99
C ALA A 81 2.15 -0.84 46.01
N ALA A 82 1.03 -1.42 45.54
CA ALA A 82 0.11 -2.25 46.31
C ALA A 82 0.42 -3.75 46.09
#